data_AF-A0A4U3ESH7-F1
#
_entry.id   AF-A0A4U3ESH7-F1
#
_cell.length_a   1.000
_cell.length_b   1.000
_cell.length_c   1.000
_cell.angle_alpha   90.00
_cell.angle_beta   90.00
_cell.angle_gamma   90.00
#
_symmetry.space_group_name_H-M   'P 1'
#
loop_
_entity.id
_entity.type
_entity.pdbx_description
1 polymer ?
#
loop_
_entity_poly.entity_id
_entity_poly.type
_entity_poly.pdbx_seq_one_letter_code
_entity_poly.pdbx_strand_id
1 'polypeptide(L)'
;MDETLEYLPEEVPDHLFTQNKLNRMGLKPIAESVAYVSYPEQKRKYKLFDIHKTQQRKKQKNGLSLVQKDATIEQILDERRHELEVRRMQLGDSNE
;
A
#
# COMPACT_ATOMS: atom_id res chain seq x y z
N MET A 1 14.24 -11.35 -19.05
CA MET A 1 12.79 -11.43 -18.89
C MET A 1 12.52 -11.08 -17.44
N ASP A 2 12.26 -9.81 -17.17
CA ASP A 2 11.93 -9.37 -15.81
C ASP A 2 10.49 -9.77 -15.53
N GLU A 3 10.32 -10.99 -15.01
CA GLU A 3 9.06 -11.51 -14.48
C GLU A 3 8.63 -10.63 -13.31
N THR A 4 7.94 -9.55 -13.63
CA THR A 4 7.42 -8.61 -12.65
C THR A 4 6.20 -9.27 -12.02
N LEU A 5 6.36 -9.74 -10.79
CA LEU A 5 5.34 -10.46 -10.03
C LEU A 5 4.06 -9.62 -9.93
N GLU A 6 2.92 -10.22 -10.25
CA GLU A 6 1.60 -9.61 -10.13
C GLU A 6 0.80 -10.32 -9.03
N TYR A 7 0.25 -9.55 -8.10
CA TYR A 7 -0.55 -10.04 -6.98
C TYR A 7 -1.97 -9.49 -7.08
N LEU A 8 -2.94 -10.28 -6.60
CA LEU A 8 -4.25 -9.75 -6.23
C LEU A 8 -4.18 -9.01 -4.90
N PRO A 9 -5.12 -8.10 -4.60
CA PRO A 9 -5.10 -7.29 -3.37
C PRO A 9 -5.07 -8.14 -2.09
N GLU A 10 -5.64 -9.34 -2.17
CA GLU A 10 -5.72 -10.34 -1.10
C GLU A 10 -4.41 -11.11 -0.91
N GLU A 11 -3.60 -11.21 -1.96
CA GLU A 11 -2.36 -11.99 -1.99
C GLU A 11 -1.11 -11.12 -1.81
N VAL A 12 -1.24 -9.78 -1.81
CA VAL A 12 -0.10 -8.89 -1.63
C VAL A 12 0.52 -9.12 -0.22
N PRO A 13 1.82 -9.43 -0.11
CA PRO A 13 2.48 -9.57 1.18
C PRO A 13 2.43 -8.30 2.04
N ASP A 14 2.47 -8.43 3.37
CA ASP A 14 2.38 -7.30 4.31
C ASP A 14 3.57 -6.34 4.27
N HIS A 15 4.69 -6.74 3.68
CA HIS A 15 5.86 -5.89 3.49
C HIS A 15 5.82 -5.10 2.17
N LEU A 16 4.84 -5.39 1.29
CA LEU A 16 4.68 -4.72 0.01
C LEU A 16 3.58 -3.67 0.06
N PHE A 17 3.94 -2.44 -0.30
CA PHE A 17 3.03 -1.31 -0.28
C PHE A 17 3.08 -0.52 -1.57
N THR A 18 1.95 0.10 -1.92
CA THR A 18 1.92 1.08 -3.01
C THR A 18 2.62 2.37 -2.59
N GLN A 19 3.09 3.14 -3.56
CA GLN A 19 3.75 4.42 -3.30
C GLN A 19 2.87 5.38 -2.48
N ASN A 20 1.54 5.34 -2.67
CA ASN A 20 0.61 6.15 -1.90
C ASN A 20 0.61 5.77 -0.41
N LYS A 21 0.54 4.47 -0.10
CA LYS A 21 0.60 3.96 1.27
C LYS A 21 1.95 4.30 1.92
N LEU A 22 3.06 4.15 1.21
CA LEU A 22 4.38 4.57 1.70
C LEU A 22 4.44 6.08 2.00
N ASN A 23 3.89 6.92 1.12
CA ASN A 23 3.85 8.36 1.35
C ASN A 23 3.04 8.73 2.61
N ARG A 24 1.94 8.02 2.90
CA ARG A 24 1.15 8.19 4.14
C ARG A 24 1.93 7.80 5.40
N MET A 25 2.88 6.88 5.28
CA MET A 25 3.79 6.51 6.38
C MET A 25 5.01 7.44 6.50
N GLY A 26 5.10 8.48 5.65
CA GLY A 26 6.30 9.31 5.57
C GLY A 26 7.52 8.57 5.00
N LEU A 27 7.31 7.47 4.28
CA LEU A 27 8.36 6.67 3.65
C LEU A 27 8.48 6.99 2.16
N LYS A 28 9.69 6.84 1.61
CA LYS A 28 9.98 6.96 0.18
C LYS A 28 10.71 5.71 -0.30
N PRO A 29 10.29 5.08 -1.41
CA PRO A 29 11.03 3.96 -1.99
C PRO A 29 12.42 4.41 -2.44
N ILE A 30 13.43 3.62 -2.10
CA ILE A 30 14.82 3.79 -2.54
C ILE A 30 15.10 2.88 -3.75
N ALA A 31 14.40 1.74 -3.83
CA ALA A 31 14.50 0.78 -4.92
C ALA A 31 13.34 0.89 -5.91
N GLU A 32 13.52 0.26 -7.07
CA GLU A 32 12.46 0.09 -8.06
C GLU A 32 11.34 -0.81 -7.57
N SER A 33 10.20 -0.75 -8.27
CA SER A 33 9.03 -1.58 -7.93
C SER A 33 9.36 -3.05 -8.12
N VAL A 34 9.10 -3.85 -7.08
CA VAL A 34 9.38 -5.29 -7.07
C VAL A 34 8.23 -6.12 -7.64
N ALA A 35 7.02 -5.56 -7.62
CA ALA A 35 5.81 -6.25 -8.03
C ALA A 35 4.70 -5.26 -8.41
N TYR A 36 3.56 -5.78 -8.83
CA TYR A 36 2.33 -5.04 -9.09
C TYR A 36 1.17 -5.65 -8.34
N VAL A 37 0.23 -4.80 -7.90
CA VAL A 37 -1.09 -5.23 -7.45
C VAL A 37 -2.12 -4.90 -8.53
N SER A 38 -2.89 -5.90 -8.93
CA SER A 38 -3.94 -5.80 -9.94
C SER A 38 -5.30 -5.80 -9.27
N TYR A 39 -6.09 -4.75 -9.49
CA TYR A 39 -7.48 -4.65 -9.06
C TYR A 39 -8.38 -4.93 -10.27
N PRO A 40 -8.81 -6.19 -10.50
CA PRO A 40 -9.56 -6.57 -11.69
C PRO A 40 -10.88 -5.79 -11.81
N GLU A 41 -11.56 -5.55 -10.69
CA GLU A 41 -12.82 -4.80 -10.64
C GLU A 41 -12.68 -3.35 -11.13
N GLN A 42 -11.54 -2.72 -10.86
CA GLN A 42 -11.26 -1.35 -11.29
C GLN A 42 -10.46 -1.28 -12.59
N LYS A 43 -10.06 -2.43 -13.15
CA LYS A 43 -9.12 -2.55 -14.29
C LYS A 43 -7.85 -1.72 -14.10
N ARG A 44 -7.36 -1.63 -12.86
CA ARG A 44 -6.21 -0.81 -12.47
C ARG A 44 -5.10 -1.66 -11.89
N LYS A 45 -3.86 -1.28 -12.22
CA LYS A 45 -2.65 -1.90 -11.69
C LYS A 45 -1.80 -0.84 -10.99
N TYR A 46 -1.27 -1.17 -9.82
CA TYR A 46 -0.42 -0.28 -9.04
C TYR A 46 0.91 -0.94 -8.75
N LYS A 47 1.99 -0.16 -8.82
CA LYS A 47 3.33 -0.61 -8.45
C LYS A 47 3.42 -0.85 -6.95
N LEU A 48 4.03 -1.97 -6.58
CA LEU A 48 4.36 -2.34 -5.21
C LEU A 48 5.86 -2.15 -4.94
N PHE A 49 6.14 -1.67 -3.74
CA PHE A 49 7.47 -1.39 -3.25
C PHE A 49 7.64 -2.09 -1.90
N ASP A 50 8.82 -2.63 -1.69
CA ASP A 50 9.20 -3.27 -0.43
C ASP A 50 9.53 -2.23 0.62
N ILE A 51 8.85 -2.30 1.78
CA ILE A 51 9.07 -1.40 2.91
C ILE A 51 10.51 -1.46 3.44
N HIS A 52 11.18 -2.61 3.37
CA HIS A 52 12.58 -2.75 3.79
C HIS A 52 13.54 -1.98 2.88
N LYS A 53 13.10 -1.66 1.65
CA LYS A 53 13.83 -0.83 0.68
C LYS A 53 13.28 0.60 0.62
N THR A 54 12.81 1.11 1.75
CA THR A 54 12.33 2.49 1.88
C THR A 54 13.16 3.31 2.85
N GLN A 55 13.16 4.63 2.65
CA GLN A 55 13.79 5.60 3.53
C GLN A 55 12.73 6.49 4.16
N GLN A 56 12.94 6.90 5.41
CA GLN A 56 12.16 7.99 5.98
C GLN A 56 12.37 9.27 5.16
N ARG A 57 11.26 9.90 4.78
CA ARG A 57 11.30 11.24 4.18
C ARG A 57 11.79 12.23 5.22
N LYS A 58 12.69 13.13 4.80
CA LYS A 58 13.16 14.23 5.63
C LYS A 58 11.95 15.07 6.03
N LYS A 59 11.57 15.03 7.31
CA LYS A 59 10.54 15.91 7.87
C LYS A 59 10.95 17.36 7.61
N GLN A 60 10.11 18.15 6.95
CA GLN A 60 10.37 19.58 6.79
C GLN A 60 10.45 20.20 8.19
N LYS A 61 11.62 20.71 8.57
CA LYS A 61 11.88 21.31 9.89
C LYS A 61 11.24 22.70 10.09
N ASN A 62 10.53 23.25 9.11
CA ASN A 62 10.21 24.68 9.08
C ASN A 62 8.71 25.01 8.93
N GLY A 63 7.84 24.32 9.67
CA GLY A 63 6.44 24.73 9.76
C GLY A 63 5.75 24.06 10.94
N LEU A 64 5.19 24.87 11.84
CA LEU A 64 4.38 24.46 13.00
C LEU A 64 3.24 23.52 12.59
N SER A 65 3.46 22.21 12.52
CA SER A 65 2.40 21.22 12.45
C SER A 65 2.45 20.37 13.70
N LEU A 66 1.54 20.69 14.63
CA LEU A 66 1.28 19.99 15.89
C LEU A 66 0.67 18.59 15.70
N VAL A 67 0.55 18.12 14.46
CA VAL A 67 -0.21 16.91 14.11
C VAL A 67 0.75 15.86 13.61
N GLN A 68 0.84 14.75 14.35
CA GLN A 68 1.51 13.53 13.92
C GLN A 68 0.73 12.98 12.70
N LYS A 69 1.13 13.40 11.50
CA LYS A 69 0.41 13.16 10.23
C LYS A 69 0.73 11.82 9.59
N ASP A 70 1.85 11.19 9.98
CA ASP A 70 2.30 9.95 9.36
C ASP A 70 1.60 8.75 10.04
N ALA A 71 0.94 7.91 9.25
CA ALA A 71 0.33 6.68 9.73
C ALA A 71 1.40 5.62 10.03
N THR A 72 1.22 4.84 11.09
CA THR A 72 2.11 3.71 11.36
C THR A 72 1.87 2.57 10.38
N ILE A 73 2.84 1.67 10.24
CA ILE A 73 2.70 0.46 9.41
C ILE A 73 1.48 -0.35 9.87
N GLU A 74 1.30 -0.48 11.17
CA GLU A 74 0.18 -1.20 11.78
C GLU A 74 -1.18 -0.59 11.40
N GLN A 75 -1.30 0.75 11.41
CA GLN A 75 -2.52 1.43 10.99
C GLN A 75 -2.84 1.19 9.51
N ILE A 76 -1.82 1.19 8.64
CA ILE A 76 -2.03 0.92 7.22
C ILE A 76 -2.36 -0.55 6.96
N LEU A 77 -1.77 -1.48 7.72
CA LEU A 77 -2.12 -2.89 7.64
C LEU A 77 -3.54 -3.14 8.15
N ASP A 78 -3.96 -2.44 9.20
CA ASP A 78 -5.33 -2.51 9.73
C ASP A 78 -6.35 -1.95 8.73
N GLU A 79 -6.08 -0.78 8.15
CA GLU A 79 -6.89 -0.19 7.07
C GLU A 79 -6.99 -1.17 5.90
N ARG A 80 -5.87 -1.81 5.52
CA ARG A 80 -5.83 -2.80 4.45
C ARG A 80 -6.67 -4.04 4.77
N ARG A 81 -6.63 -4.55 6.00
CA ARG A 81 -7.49 -5.68 6.43
C ARG A 81 -8.97 -5.30 6.29
N HIS A 82 -9.33 -4.09 6.74
CA HIS A 82 -10.69 -3.60 6.62
C HIS A 82 -11.13 -3.43 5.16
N GLU A 83 -10.27 -2.87 4.28
CA GLU A 83 -10.52 -2.77 2.84
C GLU A 83 -10.80 -4.14 2.21
N LEU A 84 -10.04 -5.18 2.59
CA LEU A 84 -10.23 -6.54 2.11
C LEU A 84 -11.52 -7.18 2.64
N GLU A 85 -11.86 -6.93 3.90
CA GLU A 85 -13.10 -7.41 4.51
C GLU A 85 -14.33 -6.80 3.81
N VAL A 86 -14.35 -5.49 3.60
CA VAL A 86 -15.44 -4.79 2.88
C VAL A 86 -15.58 -5.35 1.47
N ARG A 87 -14.45 -5.55 0.76
CA ARG A 87 -14.45 -6.13 -0.58
C ARG A 87 -15.01 -7.54 -0.60
N ARG A 88 -14.64 -8.37 0.39
CA ARG A 88 -15.17 -9.72 0.54
C ARG A 88 -16.69 -9.71 0.77
N MET A 89 -17.20 -8.77 1.56
CA MET A 89 -18.64 -8.59 1.76
C MET A 89 -19.35 -8.20 0.45
N GLN A 90 -18.81 -7.23 -0.30
CA GLN A 90 -19.40 -6.78 -1.57
C GLN A 90 -19.41 -7.88 -2.66
N LEU A 91 -18.36 -8.70 -2.72
CA LEU A 91 -18.29 -9.83 -3.65
C LEU A 91 -19.18 -11.00 -3.21
N GLY A 92 -19.41 -11.17 -1.91
CA GLY A 92 -20.32 -12.19 -1.35
C GLY A 92 -21.80 -11.88 -1.58
N ASP A 93 -22.19 -10.61 -1.52
CA ASP A 93 -23.56 -10.14 -1.77
C ASP A 93 -23.96 -10.15 -3.26
N SER A 94 -22.99 -10.28 -4.18
CA SER A 94 -23.24 -10.29 -5.62
C SER A 94 -23.65 -11.66 -6.18
N ASN A 95 -23.97 -12.62 -5.31
CA ASN A 95 -24.20 -14.02 -5.67
C ASN A 95 -25.52 -14.59 -5.08
N GLU A 96 -26.57 -13.75 -5.01
CA GLU A 96 -27.95 -14.16 -4.70
C GLU A 96 -28.92 -13.79 -5.84
#